data_AF-A0AAV7H1Q8-F1
#
_entry.id   AF-A0AAV7H1Q8-F1
#
_cell.length_a   1.000
_cell.length_b   1.000
_cell.length_c   1.000
_cell.angle_alpha   90.00
_cell.angle_beta   90.00
_cell.angle_gamma   90.00
#
_symmetry.space_group_name_H-M   'P 1'
#
loop_
_entity.id
_entity.type
_entity.pdbx_description
1 polymer ?
#
loop_
_entity_poly.entity_id
_entity_poly.type
_entity_poly.pdbx_seq_one_letter_code
_entity_poly.pdbx_strand_id
1 'polypeptide(L)'
;MFLKIACFVKVKEFHPDVYKGASNSDEIILRVIGAYEILLKHFQFESVERSSDPFEEPESEAFDIFVNELLCIGKGCSYSCVKRAPYAFSFTLESGTARVVSQGHVDDYQVQLAVGQCPRKCIHYVTSSQRIILQDVLQRVLNNPFDLGEAAFLESLISKAILENRRYQKPKRKPKSETQDVDWS
;
A
#
# COMPACT_ATOMS: atom_id res chain seq x y z
N MET A 1 16.18 -1.38 0.00
CA MET A 1 17.18 -2.48 0.03
C MET A 1 18.47 -2.13 -0.72
N PHE A 2 18.43 -1.51 -1.92
CA PHE A 2 19.61 -1.20 -2.75
C PHE A 2 20.62 -0.19 -2.17
N LEU A 3 20.19 0.82 -1.41
CA LEU A 3 21.07 1.87 -0.89
C LEU A 3 22.10 1.36 0.14
N LYS A 4 21.71 0.40 0.98
CA LYS A 4 22.61 -0.25 1.95
C LYS A 4 23.71 -1.04 1.25
N ILE A 5 23.34 -1.75 0.19
CA ILE A 5 24.27 -2.57 -0.61
C ILE A 5 25.27 -1.65 -1.33
N ALA A 6 24.81 -0.57 -1.95
CA ALA A 6 25.68 0.41 -2.62
C ALA A 6 26.66 1.08 -1.66
N CYS A 7 26.21 1.46 -0.45
CA CYS A 7 27.06 2.03 0.59
C CYS A 7 28.13 1.02 1.06
N PHE A 8 27.73 -0.21 1.35
CA PHE A 8 28.65 -1.27 1.77
C PHE A 8 29.73 -1.58 0.71
N VAL A 9 29.33 -1.62 -0.57
CA VAL A 9 30.27 -1.80 -1.69
C VAL A 9 31.31 -0.67 -1.72
N LYS A 10 30.88 0.59 -1.53
CA LYS A 10 31.79 1.74 -1.52
C LYS A 10 32.70 1.79 -0.30
N VAL A 11 32.18 1.47 0.90
CA VAL A 11 33.01 1.39 2.12
C VAL A 11 34.06 0.29 1.98
N LYS A 12 33.72 -0.85 1.38
CA LYS A 12 34.66 -1.95 1.12
C LYS A 12 35.74 -1.61 0.10
N GLU A 13 35.40 -0.80 -0.90
CA GLU A 13 36.32 -0.34 -1.95
C GLU A 13 37.39 0.64 -1.40
N PHE A 14 37.02 1.50 -0.46
CA PHE A 14 37.89 2.55 0.07
C PHE A 14 38.40 2.32 1.49
N HIS A 15 38.11 1.17 2.10
CA HIS A 15 38.56 0.83 3.46
C HIS A 15 40.08 1.00 3.62
N PRO A 16 40.60 1.62 4.71
CA PRO A 16 42.03 1.86 4.89
C PRO A 16 42.87 0.58 4.82
N ASP A 17 42.34 -0.55 5.29
CA ASP A 17 43.03 -1.85 5.22
C ASP A 17 43.11 -2.44 3.80
N VAL A 18 42.37 -1.90 2.83
CA VAL A 18 42.23 -2.46 1.46
C VAL A 18 42.70 -1.48 0.39
N TYR A 19 42.50 -0.18 0.60
CA TYR A 19 42.77 0.87 -0.36
C TYR A 19 44.26 1.25 -0.37
N LYS A 20 44.91 1.10 -1.53
CA LYS A 20 46.34 1.39 -1.73
C LYS A 20 46.62 2.69 -2.51
N GLY A 21 45.61 3.55 -2.66
CA GLY A 21 45.73 4.81 -3.41
C GLY A 21 46.45 5.91 -2.61
N ALA A 22 46.93 6.95 -3.30
CA ALA A 22 47.66 8.07 -2.68
C ALA A 22 46.78 9.05 -1.89
N SER A 23 45.46 8.96 -2.03
CA SER A 23 44.48 9.81 -1.35
C SER A 23 44.16 9.28 0.04
N ASN A 24 43.85 10.19 0.97
CA ASN A 24 43.48 9.85 2.35
C ASN A 24 42.16 9.05 2.38
N SER A 25 42.26 7.72 2.44
CA SER A 25 41.13 6.78 2.44
C SER A 25 40.13 7.08 3.55
N ASP A 26 40.60 7.51 4.72
CA ASP A 26 39.76 7.81 5.86
C ASP A 26 38.84 9.00 5.57
N GLU A 27 39.34 10.03 4.90
CA GLU A 27 38.54 11.19 4.50
C GLU A 27 37.45 10.82 3.48
N ILE A 28 37.76 9.91 2.57
CA ILE A 28 36.81 9.41 1.57
C ILE A 28 35.70 8.61 2.25
N ILE A 29 36.05 7.72 3.19
CA ILE A 29 35.07 6.92 3.94
C ILE A 29 34.17 7.81 4.77
N LEU A 30 34.73 8.78 5.49
CA LEU A 30 33.93 9.70 6.30
C LEU A 30 32.95 10.51 5.44
N ARG A 31 33.33 10.89 4.22
CA ARG A 31 32.41 11.52 3.25
C ARG A 31 31.32 10.57 2.76
N VAL A 32 31.65 9.31 2.48
CA VAL A 32 30.66 8.30 2.05
C VAL A 32 29.66 8.00 3.17
N ILE A 33 30.14 7.85 4.41
CA ILE A 33 29.30 7.67 5.59
C ILE A 33 28.41 8.91 5.80
N GLY A 34 28.98 10.10 5.76
CA GLY A 34 28.21 11.35 5.91
C GLY A 34 27.14 11.53 4.84
N ALA A 35 27.45 11.23 3.57
CA ALA A 35 26.47 11.25 2.49
C ALA A 35 25.36 10.20 2.71
N TYR A 36 25.71 9.00 3.17
CA TYR A 36 24.74 7.97 3.52
C TYR A 36 23.86 8.38 4.71
N GLU A 37 24.40 9.04 5.72
CA GLU A 37 23.63 9.58 6.85
C GLU A 37 22.66 10.67 6.42
N ILE A 38 23.07 11.58 5.52
CA ILE A 38 22.19 12.62 4.97
C ILE A 38 21.07 11.98 4.15
N LEU A 39 21.39 11.00 3.31
CA LEU A 39 20.40 10.26 2.54
C LEU A 39 19.46 9.47 3.46
N LEU A 40 19.99 8.81 4.49
CA LEU A 40 19.17 8.15 5.50
C LEU A 40 18.26 9.12 6.24
N LYS A 41 18.73 10.32 6.58
CA LYS A 41 17.93 11.37 7.21
C LYS A 41 16.86 11.92 6.27
N HIS A 42 17.16 12.05 4.98
CA HIS A 42 16.20 12.48 3.96
C HIS A 42 15.13 11.40 3.71
N PHE A 43 15.53 10.14 3.58
CA PHE A 43 14.61 9.00 3.52
C PHE A 43 13.86 8.81 4.85
N GLN A 44 14.48 9.10 5.99
CA GLN A 44 13.80 9.14 7.29
C GLN A 44 12.78 10.27 7.33
N PHE A 45 13.04 11.45 6.76
CA PHE A 45 12.06 12.54 6.72
C PHE A 45 10.84 12.21 5.84
N GLU A 46 11.02 11.40 4.79
CA GLU A 46 9.90 10.76 4.06
C GLU A 46 9.32 9.52 4.79
N SER A 47 9.94 9.03 5.86
CA SER A 47 9.50 7.84 6.62
C SER A 47 9.37 8.04 8.14
N VAL A 48 9.18 9.29 8.60
CA VAL A 48 8.69 9.61 9.97
C VAL A 48 7.16 9.75 9.96
N GLU A 49 6.49 8.82 9.31
CA GLU A 49 5.39 8.12 9.97
C GLU A 49 5.89 6.68 10.07
N ARG A 50 5.91 6.09 11.28
CA ARG A 50 5.96 4.64 11.34
C ARG A 50 4.69 4.16 10.65
N SER A 51 4.77 3.88 9.35
CA SER A 51 3.67 3.22 8.64
C SER A 51 3.60 1.83 9.25
N SER A 52 2.78 1.71 10.29
CA SER A 52 2.38 0.42 10.82
C SER A 52 1.90 -0.42 9.64
N ASP A 53 2.19 -1.74 9.64
CA ASP A 53 1.74 -2.61 8.55
C ASP A 53 0.23 -2.36 8.36
N PRO A 54 -0.24 -1.86 7.21
CA PRO A 54 -1.64 -1.48 7.05
C PRO A 54 -2.57 -2.69 7.14
N PHE A 55 -2.03 -3.91 7.08
CA PHE A 55 -2.77 -5.14 7.34
C PHE A 55 -2.76 -5.57 8.80
N GLU A 56 -1.96 -4.97 9.69
CA GLU A 56 -2.01 -5.15 11.15
C GLU A 56 -2.72 -3.98 11.85
N GLU A 57 -2.40 -2.75 11.44
CA GLU A 57 -2.96 -1.53 12.01
C GLU A 57 -3.43 -0.64 10.84
N PRO A 58 -4.70 -0.77 10.43
CA PRO A 58 -5.25 0.00 9.32
C PRO A 58 -5.18 1.49 9.61
N GLU A 59 -4.79 2.29 8.62
CA GLU A 59 -4.61 3.73 8.77
C GLU A 59 -5.93 4.49 8.91
N SER A 60 -7.03 3.93 8.39
CA SER A 60 -8.34 4.55 8.33
C SER A 60 -9.46 3.52 8.15
N GLU A 61 -10.71 3.99 8.11
CA GLU A 61 -11.84 3.15 7.73
C GLU A 61 -11.72 2.68 6.27
N ALA A 62 -12.08 1.43 6.04
CA ALA A 62 -11.99 0.80 4.73
C ALA A 62 -13.13 1.27 3.80
N PHE A 63 -12.87 2.32 3.03
CA PHE A 63 -13.79 2.85 2.02
C PHE A 63 -13.34 2.61 0.58
N ASP A 64 -12.06 2.37 0.37
CA ASP A 64 -11.53 2.05 -0.94
C ASP A 64 -12.01 0.65 -1.36
N ILE A 65 -12.18 0.47 -2.66
CA ILE A 65 -12.68 -0.76 -3.26
C ILE A 65 -11.52 -1.44 -3.99
N PHE A 66 -11.38 -2.73 -3.75
CA PHE A 66 -10.49 -3.62 -4.46
C PHE A 66 -11.29 -4.75 -5.12
N VAL A 67 -10.93 -5.11 -6.36
CA VAL A 67 -11.51 -6.26 -7.07
C VAL A 67 -10.42 -7.29 -7.28
N ASN A 68 -10.61 -8.49 -6.72
CA ASN A 68 -9.78 -9.65 -7.00
C ASN A 68 -10.14 -10.22 -8.37
N GLU A 69 -9.37 -9.84 -9.39
CA GLU A 69 -9.60 -10.27 -10.77
C GLU A 69 -9.49 -11.79 -10.96
N LEU A 70 -8.74 -12.50 -10.10
CA LEU A 70 -8.58 -13.97 -10.17
C LEU A 70 -9.89 -14.72 -9.91
N LEU A 71 -10.78 -14.14 -9.09
CA LEU A 71 -12.07 -14.74 -8.75
C LEU A 71 -13.24 -14.14 -9.55
N CYS A 72 -12.99 -13.09 -10.33
CA CYS A 72 -14.04 -12.37 -11.03
C CYS A 72 -14.54 -13.15 -12.25
N ILE A 73 -15.86 -13.37 -12.34
CA ILE A 73 -16.50 -14.02 -13.51
C ILE A 73 -16.49 -13.09 -14.74
N GLY A 74 -16.37 -11.77 -14.52
CA GLY A 74 -16.40 -10.79 -15.59
C GLY A 74 -17.79 -10.63 -16.21
N LYS A 75 -17.84 -10.47 -17.54
CA LYS A 75 -19.06 -10.16 -18.31
C LYS A 75 -20.21 -11.17 -18.12
N GLY A 76 -19.90 -12.41 -17.75
CA GLY A 76 -20.88 -13.47 -17.50
C GLY A 76 -21.56 -13.43 -16.13
N CYS A 77 -21.19 -12.48 -15.25
CA CYS A 77 -21.76 -12.41 -13.91
C CYS A 77 -23.25 -11.98 -13.92
N SER A 78 -24.11 -12.76 -13.27
CA SER A 78 -25.55 -12.46 -13.11
C SER A 78 -25.80 -11.17 -12.30
N TYR A 79 -24.94 -10.89 -11.32
CA TYR A 79 -24.95 -9.66 -10.52
C TYR A 79 -23.77 -8.77 -10.91
N SER A 80 -23.81 -8.25 -12.14
CA SER A 80 -22.71 -7.46 -12.69
C SER A 80 -22.50 -6.14 -11.94
N CYS A 81 -21.32 -5.99 -11.31
CA CYS A 81 -20.89 -4.76 -10.66
C CYS A 81 -20.73 -3.59 -11.65
N VAL A 82 -20.26 -3.86 -12.87
CA VAL A 82 -20.13 -2.85 -13.94
C VAL A 82 -21.50 -2.31 -14.38
N LYS A 83 -22.52 -3.16 -14.50
CA LYS A 83 -23.89 -2.68 -14.80
C LYS A 83 -24.50 -1.91 -13.62
N ARG A 84 -24.15 -2.31 -12.39
CA ARG A 84 -24.70 -1.71 -11.17
C ARG A 84 -24.13 -0.32 -10.88
N ALA A 85 -22.81 -0.17 -10.98
CA ALA A 85 -22.10 1.07 -10.71
C ALA A 85 -21.05 1.32 -11.82
N PRO A 86 -21.49 1.70 -13.04
CA PRO A 86 -20.61 1.84 -14.21
C PRO A 86 -19.57 2.97 -14.10
N TYR A 87 -19.78 3.90 -13.17
CA TYR A 87 -18.80 4.96 -12.87
C TYR A 87 -17.67 4.45 -11.94
N ALA A 88 -17.91 3.40 -11.16
CA ALA A 88 -16.93 2.83 -10.23
C ALA A 88 -16.19 1.63 -10.83
N PHE A 89 -16.86 0.85 -11.70
CA PHE A 89 -16.31 -0.37 -12.28
C PHE A 89 -16.37 -0.37 -13.80
N SER A 90 -15.34 -0.92 -14.43
CA SER A 90 -15.33 -1.24 -15.87
C SER A 90 -14.85 -2.66 -16.11
N PHE A 91 -15.08 -3.19 -17.30
CA PHE A 91 -14.45 -4.43 -17.71
C PHE A 91 -13.05 -4.16 -18.27
N THR A 92 -12.10 -5.03 -17.95
CA THR A 92 -10.80 -5.10 -18.61
C THR A 92 -10.97 -5.66 -20.02
N LEU A 93 -10.15 -5.19 -20.96
CA LEU A 93 -10.19 -5.68 -22.35
C LEU A 93 -9.57 -7.07 -22.48
N GLU A 94 -8.52 -7.35 -21.70
CA GLU A 94 -7.71 -8.56 -21.79
C GLU A 94 -8.41 -9.78 -21.19
N SER A 95 -8.81 -9.69 -19.92
CA SER A 95 -9.40 -10.80 -19.16
C SER A 95 -10.93 -10.74 -19.11
N GLY A 96 -11.55 -9.61 -19.48
CA GLY A 96 -13.00 -9.43 -19.39
C GLY A 96 -13.53 -9.37 -17.96
N THR A 97 -12.64 -9.34 -16.96
CA THR A 97 -12.92 -9.21 -15.53
C THR A 97 -13.31 -7.77 -15.19
N ALA A 98 -13.96 -7.57 -14.05
CA ALA A 98 -14.22 -6.23 -13.56
C ALA A 98 -12.96 -5.64 -12.90
N ARG A 99 -12.75 -4.34 -13.08
CA ARG A 99 -11.72 -3.54 -12.40
C ARG A 99 -12.36 -2.24 -11.88
N VAL A 100 -11.78 -1.68 -10.82
CA VAL A 100 -12.19 -0.38 -10.27
C VAL A 100 -11.57 0.75 -11.09
N VAL A 101 -12.39 1.69 -11.55
CA VAL A 101 -11.97 2.89 -12.30
C VAL A 101 -12.11 4.18 -11.50
N SER A 102 -13.05 4.21 -10.56
CA SER A 102 -13.21 5.29 -9.59
C SER A 102 -13.51 4.68 -8.23
N GLN A 103 -12.91 5.24 -7.18
CA GLN A 103 -13.34 4.91 -5.83
C GLN A 103 -14.77 5.45 -5.64
N GLY A 104 -15.63 4.62 -5.07
CA GLY A 104 -17.00 5.02 -4.71
C GLY A 104 -16.98 6.07 -3.61
N HIS A 105 -18.13 6.68 -3.32
CA HIS A 105 -18.29 7.51 -2.13
C HIS A 105 -18.68 6.64 -0.93
N VAL A 106 -18.41 7.12 0.29
CA VAL A 106 -18.68 6.39 1.55
C VAL A 106 -20.13 5.88 1.62
N ASP A 107 -21.07 6.69 1.15
CA ASP A 107 -22.52 6.40 1.17
C ASP A 107 -23.07 5.99 -0.22
N ASP A 108 -22.22 5.46 -1.08
CA ASP A 108 -22.62 5.03 -2.40
C ASP A 108 -23.39 3.71 -2.36
N TYR A 109 -24.72 3.82 -2.37
CA TYR A 109 -25.63 2.68 -2.34
C TYR A 109 -25.42 1.69 -3.49
N GLN A 110 -25.11 2.16 -4.71
CA GLN A 110 -24.96 1.27 -5.86
C GLN A 110 -23.68 0.44 -5.75
N VAL A 111 -22.59 1.06 -5.29
CA VAL A 111 -21.34 0.38 -4.97
C VAL A 111 -21.56 -0.62 -3.83
N GLN A 112 -22.19 -0.22 -2.73
CA GLN A 112 -22.50 -1.12 -1.61
C GLN A 112 -23.30 -2.35 -2.06
N LEU A 113 -24.29 -2.14 -2.93
CA LEU A 113 -25.10 -3.22 -3.47
C LEU A 113 -24.29 -4.11 -4.44
N ALA A 114 -23.39 -3.54 -5.24
CA ALA A 114 -22.49 -4.30 -6.11
C ALA A 114 -21.52 -5.18 -5.32
N VAL A 115 -20.92 -4.64 -4.26
CA VAL A 115 -20.01 -5.36 -3.36
C VAL A 115 -20.77 -6.49 -2.65
N GLY A 116 -21.93 -6.18 -2.06
CA GLY A 116 -22.72 -7.14 -1.26
C GLY A 116 -23.35 -8.28 -2.08
N GLN A 117 -23.67 -8.04 -3.36
CA GLN A 117 -24.32 -9.05 -4.22
C GLN A 117 -23.34 -9.84 -5.10
N CYS A 118 -22.04 -9.57 -5.02
CA CYS A 118 -21.06 -10.28 -5.82
C CYS A 118 -21.06 -11.80 -5.47
N PRO A 119 -21.43 -12.70 -6.40
CA PRO A 119 -21.62 -14.12 -6.09
C PRO A 119 -20.30 -14.84 -5.76
N ARG A 120 -19.17 -14.32 -6.25
CA ARG A 120 -17.83 -14.83 -5.97
C ARG A 120 -17.15 -14.13 -4.81
N LYS A 121 -17.79 -13.11 -4.21
CA LYS A 121 -17.19 -12.24 -3.19
C LYS A 121 -15.82 -11.70 -3.61
N CYS A 122 -15.64 -11.35 -4.88
CA CYS A 122 -14.36 -10.88 -5.41
C CYS A 122 -14.17 -9.36 -5.28
N ILE A 123 -15.07 -8.66 -4.57
CA ILE A 123 -15.00 -7.21 -4.36
C ILE A 123 -14.90 -6.97 -2.85
N HIS A 124 -13.90 -6.18 -2.43
CA HIS A 124 -13.57 -5.98 -1.03
C HIS A 124 -13.42 -4.49 -0.71
N TYR A 125 -13.92 -4.09 0.46
CA TYR A 125 -13.58 -2.81 1.06
C TYR A 125 -12.24 -2.92 1.78
N VAL A 126 -11.33 -2.01 1.47
CA VAL A 126 -9.96 -1.96 1.97
C VAL A 126 -9.58 -0.51 2.27
N THR A 127 -8.50 -0.30 3.01
CA THR A 127 -7.92 1.04 3.13
C THR A 127 -7.14 1.41 1.87
N SER A 128 -6.81 2.70 1.71
CA SER A 128 -6.08 3.16 0.54
C SER A 128 -4.69 2.52 0.43
N SER A 129 -3.99 2.34 1.55
CA SER A 129 -2.66 1.70 1.59
C SER A 129 -2.75 0.22 1.27
N GLN A 130 -3.72 -0.49 1.86
CA GLN A 130 -3.99 -1.90 1.54
C GLN A 130 -4.30 -2.07 0.05
N ARG A 131 -5.13 -1.19 -0.53
CA ARG A 131 -5.50 -1.25 -1.96
C ARG A 131 -4.28 -1.21 -2.87
N ILE A 132 -3.34 -0.28 -2.62
CA ILE A 132 -2.13 -0.13 -3.44
C ILE A 132 -1.32 -1.44 -3.42
N ILE A 133 -1.13 -2.02 -2.22
CA ILE A 133 -0.37 -3.25 -2.05
C ILE A 133 -1.08 -4.44 -2.72
N LEU A 134 -2.39 -4.58 -2.52
CA LEU A 134 -3.19 -5.64 -3.13
C LEU A 134 -3.20 -5.54 -4.65
N GLN A 135 -3.25 -4.32 -5.21
CA GLN A 135 -3.18 -4.10 -6.66
C GLN A 135 -1.82 -4.52 -7.23
N ASP A 136 -0.72 -4.18 -6.56
CA ASP A 136 0.62 -4.61 -6.97
C ASP A 136 0.76 -6.14 -6.97
N VAL A 137 0.39 -6.79 -5.86
CA VAL A 137 0.43 -8.26 -5.74
C VAL A 137 -0.46 -8.90 -6.82
N LEU A 138 -1.67 -8.38 -7.04
CA LEU A 138 -2.56 -8.88 -8.10
C LEU A 138 -1.92 -8.76 -9.48
N GLN A 139 -1.27 -7.64 -9.80
CA GLN A 139 -0.56 -7.50 -11.09
C GLN A 139 0.57 -8.52 -11.23
N ARG A 140 1.33 -8.79 -10.16
CA ARG A 140 2.38 -9.82 -10.16
C ARG A 140 1.82 -11.21 -10.45
N VAL A 141 0.68 -11.57 -9.83
CA VAL A 141 -0.01 -12.84 -10.10
C VAL A 141 -0.56 -12.89 -11.54
N LEU A 142 -1.17 -11.82 -12.04
CA LEU A 142 -1.71 -11.79 -13.40
C LEU A 142 -0.60 -11.92 -14.46
N ASN A 143 0.58 -11.35 -14.20
CA ASN A 143 1.75 -11.45 -15.08
C ASN A 143 2.43 -12.83 -15.01
N ASN A 144 2.29 -13.55 -13.89
CA ASN A 144 2.82 -14.91 -13.72
C ASN A 144 1.79 -15.84 -13.05
N PRO A 145 0.80 -16.32 -13.81
CA PRO A 145 -0.33 -17.08 -13.24
C PRO A 145 0.04 -18.47 -12.70
N PHE A 146 1.25 -18.95 -12.97
CA PHE A 146 1.75 -20.23 -12.44
C PHE A 146 2.42 -20.08 -11.06
N ASP A 147 2.61 -18.86 -10.58
CA ASP A 147 3.11 -18.59 -9.24
C ASP A 147 1.99 -18.77 -8.20
N LEU A 148 1.79 -20.01 -7.79
CA LEU A 148 0.84 -20.37 -6.74
C LEU A 148 1.18 -19.69 -5.39
N GLY A 149 2.44 -19.30 -5.17
CA GLY A 149 2.89 -18.63 -3.96
C GLY A 149 2.33 -17.21 -3.87
N GLU A 150 2.47 -16.42 -4.93
CA GLU A 150 1.93 -15.05 -4.99
C GLU A 150 0.39 -15.05 -4.94
N ALA A 151 -0.27 -16.03 -5.56
CA ALA A 151 -1.72 -16.17 -5.48
C ALA A 151 -2.20 -16.47 -4.04
N ALA A 152 -1.54 -17.40 -3.35
CA ALA A 152 -1.83 -17.70 -1.94
C ALA A 152 -1.50 -16.51 -1.02
N PHE A 153 -0.45 -15.77 -1.34
CA PHE A 153 -0.07 -14.56 -0.62
C PHE A 153 -1.13 -13.46 -0.75
N LEU A 154 -1.66 -13.24 -1.96
CA LEU A 154 -2.77 -12.31 -2.20
C LEU A 154 -3.99 -12.66 -1.35
N GLU A 155 -4.43 -13.93 -1.37
CA GLU A 155 -5.57 -14.39 -0.58
C GLU A 155 -5.37 -14.21 0.93
N SER A 156 -4.14 -14.42 1.41
CA SER A 156 -3.75 -14.17 2.80
C SER A 156 -3.89 -12.69 3.17
N LEU A 157 -3.39 -11.79 2.33
CA LEU A 157 -3.50 -10.34 2.55
C LEU A 157 -4.95 -9.86 2.52
N ILE A 158 -5.76 -10.35 1.58
CA ILE A 158 -7.20 -10.03 1.52
C ILE A 158 -7.89 -10.49 2.81
N SER A 159 -7.62 -11.71 3.26
CA SER A 159 -8.20 -12.25 4.49
C SER A 159 -7.82 -11.41 5.72
N LYS A 160 -6.56 -10.99 5.79
CA LYS A 160 -6.03 -10.15 6.86
C LYS A 160 -6.66 -8.75 6.84
N ALA A 161 -6.76 -8.12 5.68
CA ALA A 161 -7.44 -6.83 5.52
C ALA A 161 -8.90 -6.89 5.98
N ILE A 162 -9.66 -7.91 5.55
CA ILE A 162 -11.06 -8.08 5.96
C ILE A 162 -11.19 -8.20 7.49
N LEU A 163 -10.25 -8.90 8.14
CA LEU A 163 -10.26 -9.08 9.59
C LEU A 163 -9.96 -7.77 10.33
N GLU A 164 -8.86 -7.11 9.98
CA GLU A 164 -8.43 -5.92 10.71
C GLU A 164 -9.28 -4.69 10.41
N ASN A 165 -9.81 -4.55 9.19
CA ASN A 165 -10.72 -3.45 8.86
C ASN A 165 -12.04 -3.53 9.66
N ARG A 166 -12.46 -4.72 10.08
CA ARG A 166 -13.63 -4.89 10.98
C ARG A 166 -13.31 -4.53 12.44
N ARG A 167 -12.04 -4.57 12.82
CA ARG A 167 -11.54 -4.27 14.17
C ARG A 167 -11.15 -2.81 14.34
N TYR A 168 -10.97 -2.09 13.24
CA TYR A 168 -10.61 -0.68 13.25
C TYR A 168 -11.57 0.13 14.14
N GLN A 169 -11.00 0.87 15.09
CA GLN A 169 -11.72 1.82 15.93
C GLN A 169 -11.21 3.22 15.61
N LYS A 170 -12.12 4.13 15.21
CA LYS A 170 -11.76 5.53 15.02
C LYS A 170 -11.12 6.09 16.29
N PRO A 171 -9.90 6.66 16.22
CA PRO A 171 -9.30 7.29 17.38
C PRO A 171 -10.22 8.40 17.89
N LYS A 172 -10.47 8.39 19.21
CA LYS A 172 -11.32 9.42 19.85
C LYS A 172 -10.70 10.79 19.58
N ARG A 173 -11.46 11.71 19.00
CA ARG A 173 -11.03 13.11 18.81
C ARG A 173 -10.65 13.69 20.16
N LYS A 174 -9.39 14.13 20.32
CA LYS A 174 -9.02 14.94 21.49
C LYS A 174 -9.82 16.25 21.41
N PRO A 175 -10.47 16.71 22.50
CA PRO A 175 -11.13 18.00 22.50
C PRO A 175 -10.09 19.08 22.16
N LYS A 176 -10.43 19.99 21.25
CA LYS A 176 -9.61 21.17 20.97
C LYS A 176 -9.54 21.98 22.26
N SER A 177 -8.39 22.01 22.92
CA SER A 177 -8.13 23.06 23.92
C SER A 177 -7.90 24.35 23.13
N GLU A 178 -8.94 25.16 22.96
CA GLU A 178 -8.77 26.58 22.65
C GLU A 178 -8.21 27.24 23.91
N THR A 179 -6.88 27.28 24.04
CA THR A 179 -6.22 28.28 24.89
C THR A 179 -6.31 29.61 24.17
N GLN A 180 -7.47 30.26 24.29
CA GLN A 180 -7.58 31.68 24.08
C GLN A 180 -7.09 32.32 25.38
N ASP A 181 -5.80 32.69 25.41
CA ASP A 181 -5.24 33.49 26.49
C ASP A 181 -6.04 34.80 26.56
N VAL A 182 -6.87 34.93 27.60
CA VAL A 182 -7.58 36.16 27.92
C VAL A 182 -6.56 37.05 28.61
N ASP A 183 -6.03 38.02 27.86
CA ASP A 183 -5.15 39.07 28.36
C ASP A 183 -5.96 39.99 29.30
N TRP A 184 -5.56 40.09 30.57
CA TRP A 184 -6.32 40.79 31.63
C TRP A 184 -5.69 42.10 32.13
N SER A 185 -4.95 42.81 31.27
CA SER A 185 -4.36 44.14 31.57
C SER A 185 -3.23 44.17 32.59
#